data_AF-A0A2T0WA57-F1
#
_entry.id   AF-A0A2T0WA57-F1
#
_cell.length_a   1.000
_cell.length_b   1.000
_cell.length_c   1.000
_cell.angle_alpha   90.00
_cell.angle_beta   90.00
_cell.angle_gamma   90.00
#
_symmetry.space_group_name_H-M   'P 1'
#
loop_
_entity.id
_entity.type
_entity.pdbx_description
1 polymer ?
#
loop_
_entity_poly.entity_id
_entity_poly.type
_entity_poly.pdbx_seq_one_letter_code
_entity_poly.pdbx_strand_id
1 'polypeptide(L)'
;MFTLGRKIDLGYRPNQIIVIVTLLSALSGWLYTSELLSGLAIGGGVFSTWALSRELDPRHEFSAFVASAFSLIMIVYYDSIQLLVIAWLLLLLRMTNGITGKKLTIIDVLSVLALTATLTFSEETSLYLITFILSMLYFIISRERMALTLSAGAVGLVLLITQTIFQQTNTFMSVAGLTPLTLFAISAVSFSFIVFWFISED
;
A
#
# COMPACT_ATOMS: atom_id res chain seq x y z
N MET A 1 -0.94 5.31 -22.18
CA MET A 1 -1.18 6.36 -21.17
C MET A 1 -1.44 5.68 -19.83
N PHE A 2 -0.75 6.09 -18.77
CA PHE A 2 -0.96 5.55 -17.41
C PHE A 2 -2.30 6.05 -16.85
N THR A 3 -3.12 5.14 -16.31
CA THR A 3 -4.50 5.44 -15.89
C THR A 3 -4.75 5.30 -14.39
N LEU A 4 -3.84 4.64 -13.66
CA LEU A 4 -3.92 4.50 -12.20
C LEU A 4 -3.62 5.82 -11.45
N GLY A 5 -3.13 6.84 -12.15
CA GLY A 5 -2.95 8.18 -11.59
C GLY A 5 -4.27 8.92 -11.44
N ARG A 6 -4.74 9.11 -10.20
CA ARG A 6 -5.86 10.02 -9.89
C ARG A 6 -5.31 11.40 -9.52
N LYS A 7 -5.82 12.45 -10.18
CA LYS A 7 -5.48 13.84 -9.84
C LYS A 7 -6.12 14.19 -8.49
N ILE A 8 -5.38 14.96 -7.68
CA ILE A 8 -5.91 15.52 -6.43
C ILE A 8 -6.63 16.81 -6.78
N ASP A 9 -7.91 16.89 -6.47
CA ASP A 9 -8.69 18.12 -6.61
C ASP A 9 -8.46 19.03 -5.40
N LEU A 10 -7.77 20.14 -5.60
CA LEU A 10 -7.50 21.13 -4.55
C LEU A 10 -8.71 22.02 -4.24
N GLY A 11 -9.81 21.94 -5.01
CA GLY A 11 -11.09 22.56 -4.64
C GLY A 11 -11.79 21.83 -3.49
N TYR A 12 -11.38 20.59 -3.20
CA TYR A 12 -12.01 19.76 -2.19
C TYR A 12 -11.39 20.00 -0.80
N ARG A 13 -12.21 20.43 0.18
CA ARG A 13 -11.74 20.81 1.52
C ARG A 13 -10.88 19.75 2.21
N PRO A 14 -11.26 18.46 2.25
CA PRO A 14 -10.41 17.40 2.81
C PRO A 14 -9.02 17.32 2.16
N ASN A 15 -8.93 17.51 0.85
CA ASN A 15 -7.65 17.47 0.14
C ASN A 15 -6.76 18.67 0.53
N GLN A 16 -7.35 19.85 0.76
CA GLN A 16 -6.63 21.01 1.25
C GLN A 16 -6.09 20.77 2.66
N ILE A 17 -6.92 20.22 3.55
CA ILE A 17 -6.54 19.93 4.93
C ILE A 17 -5.36 18.95 4.96
N ILE A 18 -5.42 17.84 4.22
CA ILE A 18 -4.31 16.89 4.24
C ILE A 18 -3.03 17.49 3.66
N VAL A 19 -3.10 18.32 2.62
CA VAL A 19 -1.91 19.01 2.10
C VAL A 19 -1.26 19.89 3.18
N ILE A 20 -2.06 20.64 3.94
CA ILE A 20 -1.55 21.46 5.04
C ILE A 20 -0.95 20.57 6.13
N VAL A 21 -1.64 19.52 6.56
CA VAL A 21 -1.15 18.58 7.57
C VAL A 21 0.16 17.92 7.13
N THR A 22 0.26 17.51 5.86
CA THR A 22 1.48 16.96 5.27
C THR A 22 2.64 17.95 5.32
N LEU A 23 2.42 19.22 4.97
CA LEU A 23 3.45 20.25 5.02
C LEU A 23 3.89 20.56 6.46
N LEU A 24 2.94 20.64 7.39
CA LEU A 24 3.25 20.84 8.81
C LEU A 24 4.03 19.66 9.38
N SER A 25 3.61 18.43 9.08
CA SER A 25 4.32 17.21 9.48
C SER A 25 5.73 17.16 8.90
N ALA A 26 5.91 17.58 7.64
CA ALA A 26 7.23 17.64 7.03
C ALA A 26 8.14 18.67 7.72
N LEU A 27 7.60 19.85 8.02
CA LEU A 27 8.31 20.90 8.73
C LEU A 27 8.68 20.46 10.16
N SER A 28 7.74 19.90 10.91
CA SER A 28 7.98 19.37 12.25
C SER A 28 9.01 18.25 12.24
N GLY A 29 8.93 17.34 11.26
CA GLY A 29 9.91 16.28 11.06
C GLY A 29 11.31 16.83 10.79
N TRP A 30 11.44 17.82 9.91
CA TRP A 30 12.71 18.48 9.63
C TRP A 30 13.28 19.18 10.87
N LEU A 31 12.45 19.89 11.64
CA LEU A 31 12.89 20.55 12.87
C LEU A 31 13.35 19.56 13.94
N TYR A 32 12.71 18.40 14.03
CA TYR A 32 13.05 17.36 15.00
C TYR A 32 14.34 16.61 14.63
N THR A 33 14.48 16.21 13.38
CA THR A 33 15.64 15.41 12.92
C THR A 33 16.82 16.27 12.46
N SER A 34 16.60 17.57 12.27
CA SER A 34 17.53 18.50 11.61
C SER A 34 17.88 18.13 10.16
N GLU A 35 17.18 17.16 9.56
CA GLU A 35 17.42 16.67 8.21
C GLU A 35 16.19 16.91 7.32
N LEU A 36 16.39 17.67 6.24
CA LEU A 36 15.29 18.02 5.33
C LEU A 36 14.65 16.77 4.69
N LEU A 37 15.47 15.80 4.29
CA LEU A 37 15.01 14.60 3.59
C LEU A 37 14.16 13.70 4.49
N SER A 38 14.55 13.59 5.77
CA SER A 38 13.78 12.89 6.80
C SER A 38 12.44 13.58 7.08
N GLY A 39 12.44 14.91 7.21
CA GLY A 39 11.19 15.69 7.31
C GLY A 39 10.26 15.45 6.13
N LEU A 40 10.76 15.53 4.90
CA LEU A 40 9.98 15.25 3.69
C LEU A 40 9.43 13.81 3.67
N ALA A 41 10.21 12.83 4.13
CA ALA A 41 9.75 11.45 4.23
C ALA A 41 8.58 11.31 5.21
N ILE A 42 8.64 11.97 6.38
CA ILE A 42 7.55 12.01 7.38
C ILE A 42 6.28 12.60 6.77
N GLY A 43 6.35 13.79 6.16
CA GLY A 43 5.20 14.40 5.52
C GLY A 43 4.65 13.54 4.38
N GLY A 44 5.53 12.99 3.55
CA GLY A 44 5.19 12.06 2.48
C GLY A 44 4.49 10.81 3.02
N GLY A 45 4.93 10.27 4.14
CA GLY A 45 4.31 9.15 4.83
C GLY A 45 2.89 9.46 5.28
N VAL A 46 2.68 10.59 5.96
CA VAL A 46 1.35 11.06 6.39
C VAL A 46 0.40 11.20 5.19
N PHE A 47 0.86 11.85 4.13
CA PHE A 47 0.09 12.00 2.89
C PHE A 47 -0.27 10.63 2.29
N SER A 48 0.71 9.74 2.24
CA SER A 48 0.57 8.42 1.62
C SER A 48 -0.35 7.51 2.44
N THR A 49 -0.31 7.58 3.77
CA THR A 49 -1.27 6.89 4.65
C THR A 49 -2.68 7.39 4.41
N TRP A 50 -2.90 8.70 4.40
CA TRP A 50 -4.21 9.27 4.10
C TRP A 50 -4.71 8.84 2.72
N ALA A 51 -3.83 8.89 1.70
CA ALA A 51 -4.16 8.46 0.35
C ALA A 51 -4.56 6.98 0.33
N LEU A 52 -3.80 6.11 1.01
CA LEU A 52 -4.06 4.67 1.05
C LEU A 52 -5.38 4.35 1.72
N SER A 53 -5.67 4.98 2.85
CA SER A 53 -6.95 4.83 3.55
C SER A 53 -8.14 5.28 2.71
N ARG A 54 -7.99 6.31 1.87
CA ARG A 54 -9.04 6.74 0.93
C ARG A 54 -9.31 5.75 -0.20
N GLU A 55 -8.32 4.93 -0.56
CA GLU A 55 -8.51 3.85 -1.54
C GLU A 55 -9.17 2.62 -0.90
N LEU A 56 -8.93 2.38 0.41
CA LEU A 56 -9.51 1.29 1.19
C LEU A 56 -10.97 1.56 1.61
N ASP A 57 -11.27 2.76 2.13
CA ASP A 57 -12.62 3.18 2.49
C ASP A 57 -12.97 4.52 1.84
N PRO A 58 -13.44 4.50 0.57
CA PRO A 58 -13.84 5.71 -0.14
C PRO A 58 -15.06 6.40 0.48
N ARG A 59 -15.89 5.69 1.25
CA ARG A 59 -17.17 6.19 1.76
C ARG A 59 -16.99 7.08 2.98
N HIS A 60 -16.06 6.76 3.88
CA HIS A 60 -15.83 7.53 5.09
C HIS A 60 -14.52 8.31 5.02
N GLU A 61 -14.60 9.59 4.77
CA GLU A 61 -13.38 10.40 4.56
C GLU A 61 -12.60 10.64 5.85
N PHE A 62 -13.29 10.63 7.00
CA PHE A 62 -12.69 10.80 8.31
C PHE A 62 -11.79 9.63 8.71
N SER A 63 -12.03 8.41 8.19
CA SER A 63 -11.18 7.25 8.49
C SER A 63 -9.73 7.49 8.02
N ALA A 64 -9.57 8.15 6.88
CA ALA A 64 -8.26 8.51 6.34
C ALA A 64 -7.50 9.52 7.20
N PHE A 65 -8.22 10.48 7.80
CA PHE A 65 -7.61 11.43 8.74
C PHE A 65 -7.17 10.74 10.03
N VAL A 66 -8.02 9.85 10.58
CA VAL A 66 -7.68 9.06 11.77
C VAL A 66 -6.44 8.21 11.50
N ALA A 67 -6.38 7.50 10.36
CA ALA A 67 -5.22 6.71 9.98
C ALA A 67 -3.94 7.57 9.84
N SER A 68 -4.04 8.76 9.24
CA SER A 68 -2.91 9.68 9.09
C SER A 68 -2.42 10.26 10.43
N ALA A 69 -3.31 10.41 11.43
CA ALA A 69 -2.92 10.80 12.78
C ALA A 69 -2.20 9.65 13.50
N PHE A 70 -2.67 8.41 13.34
CA PHE A 70 -1.97 7.24 13.88
C PHE A 70 -0.60 7.03 13.24
N SER A 71 -0.42 7.33 11.94
CA SER A 71 0.89 7.20 11.31
C SER A 71 1.93 8.17 11.90
N LEU A 72 1.53 9.39 12.29
CA LEU A 72 2.40 10.31 13.01
C LEU A 72 2.91 9.75 14.35
N ILE A 73 2.06 9.05 15.09
CA ILE A 73 2.46 8.38 16.34
C ILE A 73 3.47 7.26 16.04
N MET A 74 3.23 6.49 14.98
CA MET A 74 4.09 5.36 14.60
C MET A 74 5.47 5.80 14.09
N ILE A 75 5.61 7.00 13.54
CA ILE A 75 6.90 7.56 13.12
C ILE A 75 7.87 7.72 14.30
N VAL A 76 7.38 7.89 15.53
CA VAL A 76 8.24 7.93 16.73
C VAL A 76 8.88 6.56 17.02
N TYR A 77 8.27 5.48 16.55
CA TYR A 77 8.70 4.10 16.81
C TYR A 77 9.46 3.45 15.65
N TYR A 78 9.31 3.98 14.43
CA TYR A 78 9.93 3.43 13.23
C TYR A 78 10.88 4.45 12.59
N ASP A 79 12.13 4.05 12.41
CA ASP A 79 13.19 4.92 11.89
C ASP A 79 13.04 5.25 10.39
N SER A 80 12.20 4.52 9.65
CA SER A 80 12.04 4.73 8.21
C SER A 80 10.64 4.43 7.69
N ILE A 81 10.23 5.20 6.69
CA ILE A 81 8.97 5.04 5.98
C ILE A 81 9.27 4.47 4.59
N GLN A 82 8.79 3.26 4.31
CA GLN A 82 8.98 2.60 3.02
C GLN A 82 7.99 3.16 1.98
N LEU A 83 8.25 4.37 1.49
CA LEU A 83 7.40 5.07 0.52
C LEU A 83 7.16 4.25 -0.77
N LEU A 84 8.14 3.46 -1.20
CA LEU A 84 8.01 2.60 -2.38
C LEU A 84 6.95 1.51 -2.18
N VAL A 85 6.90 0.90 -0.99
CA VAL A 85 5.88 -0.10 -0.62
C VAL A 85 4.50 0.55 -0.60
N ILE A 86 4.37 1.75 -0.02
CA ILE A 86 3.07 2.45 0.01
C ILE A 86 2.62 2.86 -1.39
N ALA A 87 3.53 3.32 -2.25
CA ALA A 87 3.24 3.63 -3.64
C ALA A 87 2.78 2.39 -4.41
N TRP A 88 3.46 1.25 -4.22
CA TRP A 88 3.05 -0.03 -4.79
C TRP A 88 1.65 -0.46 -4.31
N LEU A 89 1.37 -0.38 -3.00
CA LEU A 89 0.05 -0.67 -2.43
C LEU A 89 -1.05 0.23 -3.02
N LEU A 90 -0.80 1.53 -3.14
CA LEU A 90 -1.74 2.48 -3.74
C LEU A 90 -2.10 2.10 -5.18
N LEU A 91 -1.10 1.75 -5.99
CA LEU A 91 -1.34 1.36 -7.38
C LEU A 91 -2.06 0.02 -7.49
N LEU A 92 -1.69 -0.94 -6.64
CA LEU A 92 -2.34 -2.25 -6.60
C LEU A 92 -3.82 -2.12 -6.19
N LEU A 93 -4.13 -1.36 -5.14
CA LEU A 93 -5.50 -1.12 -4.70
C LEU A 93 -6.32 -0.37 -5.75
N ARG A 94 -5.74 0.65 -6.41
CA ARG A 94 -6.42 1.35 -7.51
C ARG A 94 -6.73 0.45 -8.68
N MET A 95 -5.81 -0.47 -8.96
CA MET A 95 -6.01 -1.48 -9.98
C MET A 95 -7.19 -2.37 -9.56
N THR A 96 -7.12 -3.02 -8.39
CA THR A 96 -8.14 -3.99 -7.94
C THR A 96 -9.51 -3.39 -7.68
N ASN A 97 -9.57 -2.19 -7.09
CA ASN A 97 -10.84 -1.57 -6.70
C ASN A 97 -11.53 -0.88 -7.89
N GLY A 98 -10.82 -0.64 -9.01
CA GLY A 98 -11.39 0.00 -10.20
C GLY A 98 -11.87 1.45 -10.00
N ILE A 99 -11.57 2.08 -8.86
CA ILE A 99 -12.13 3.38 -8.45
C ILE A 99 -11.61 4.58 -9.25
N THR A 100 -10.67 4.36 -10.17
CA THR A 100 -10.21 5.40 -11.10
C THR A 100 -11.18 5.63 -12.27
N GLY A 101 -12.16 4.74 -12.45
CA GLY A 101 -13.19 4.84 -13.50
C GLY A 101 -12.66 4.66 -14.92
N LYS A 102 -11.36 4.36 -15.10
CA LYS A 102 -10.71 4.14 -16.39
C LYS A 102 -10.42 2.66 -16.56
N LYS A 103 -10.51 2.18 -17.81
CA LYS A 103 -10.12 0.81 -18.14
C LYS A 103 -8.61 0.64 -17.93
N LEU A 104 -8.23 -0.41 -17.22
CA LEU A 104 -6.85 -0.77 -16.97
C LEU A 104 -6.06 -0.96 -18.27
N THR A 105 -4.89 -0.34 -18.37
CA THR A 105 -4.03 -0.44 -19.56
C THR A 105 -2.87 -1.41 -19.36
N ILE A 106 -2.23 -1.81 -20.45
CA ILE A 106 -1.02 -2.66 -20.40
C ILE A 106 0.09 -2.00 -19.61
N ILE A 107 0.23 -0.67 -19.76
CA ILE A 107 1.25 0.11 -19.05
C ILE A 107 0.97 0.06 -17.54
N ASP A 108 -0.29 0.16 -17.11
CA ASP A 108 -0.63 0.09 -15.69
C ASP A 108 -0.21 -1.25 -15.07
N VAL A 109 -0.52 -2.36 -15.75
CA VAL A 109 -0.17 -3.71 -15.26
C VAL A 109 1.33 -3.94 -15.27
N LEU A 110 2.03 -3.54 -16.34
CA LEU A 110 3.48 -3.65 -16.40
C LEU A 110 4.17 -2.76 -15.35
N SER A 111 3.67 -1.56 -15.09
CA SER A 111 4.21 -0.68 -14.05
C SER A 111 4.06 -1.29 -12.66
N VAL A 112 2.90 -1.86 -12.34
CA VAL A 112 2.70 -2.54 -11.04
C VAL A 112 3.55 -3.82 -10.97
N LEU A 113 3.61 -4.63 -12.02
CA LEU A 113 4.46 -5.82 -12.07
C LEU A 113 5.94 -5.47 -11.88
N ALA A 114 6.42 -4.40 -12.54
CA ALA A 114 7.79 -3.94 -12.39
C ALA A 114 8.08 -3.49 -10.95
N LEU A 115 7.17 -2.72 -10.34
CA LEU A 115 7.29 -2.33 -8.93
C LEU A 115 7.29 -3.55 -7.99
N THR A 116 6.39 -4.51 -8.23
CA THR A 116 6.34 -5.77 -7.50
C THR A 116 7.67 -6.49 -7.58
N ALA A 117 8.23 -6.65 -8.79
CA ALA A 117 9.51 -7.32 -9.00
C ALA A 117 10.64 -6.58 -8.27
N THR A 118 10.71 -5.24 -8.39
CA THR A 118 11.74 -4.45 -7.69
C THR A 118 11.66 -4.63 -6.18
N LEU A 119 10.48 -4.52 -5.58
CA LEU A 119 10.30 -4.71 -4.13
C LEU A 119 10.67 -6.12 -3.70
N THR A 120 10.27 -7.11 -4.51
CA THR A 120 10.53 -8.53 -4.22
C THR A 120 12.02 -8.84 -4.17
N PHE A 121 12.80 -8.32 -5.12
CA PHE A 121 14.23 -8.56 -5.18
C PHE A 121 15.04 -7.66 -4.24
N SER A 122 14.57 -6.44 -3.96
CA SER A 122 15.25 -5.51 -3.04
C SER A 122 15.03 -5.85 -1.56
N GLU A 123 13.83 -6.30 -1.19
CA GLU A 123 13.47 -6.64 0.20
C GLU A 123 13.53 -8.15 0.47
N GLU A 124 14.01 -8.94 -0.50
CA GLU A 124 14.14 -10.41 -0.44
C GLU A 124 12.87 -11.13 0.05
N THR A 125 11.70 -10.56 -0.22
CA THR A 125 10.41 -11.01 0.33
C THR A 125 9.46 -11.36 -0.80
N SER A 126 8.95 -12.59 -0.82
CA SER A 126 8.04 -13.08 -1.86
C SER A 126 6.58 -12.64 -1.70
N LEU A 127 6.23 -12.01 -0.56
CA LEU A 127 4.87 -11.53 -0.27
C LEU A 127 4.35 -10.55 -1.33
N TYR A 128 5.22 -9.70 -1.90
CA TYR A 128 4.84 -8.78 -2.97
C TYR A 128 4.40 -9.51 -4.24
N LEU A 129 5.12 -10.57 -4.66
CA LEU A 129 4.71 -11.40 -5.79
C LEU A 129 3.42 -12.17 -5.50
N ILE A 130 3.29 -12.75 -4.30
CA ILE A 130 2.09 -13.50 -3.91
C ILE A 130 0.85 -12.60 -3.97
N THR A 131 0.91 -11.41 -3.37
CA THR A 131 -0.20 -10.44 -3.37
C THR A 131 -0.54 -9.94 -4.78
N PHE A 132 0.47 -9.72 -5.63
CA PHE A 132 0.25 -9.40 -7.04
C PHE A 132 -0.45 -10.55 -7.80
N ILE A 133 0.00 -11.79 -7.61
CA ILE A 133 -0.61 -12.98 -8.24
C ILE A 133 -2.06 -13.15 -7.78
N LEU A 134 -2.35 -12.98 -6.49
CA LEU A 134 -3.72 -13.00 -5.96
C LEU A 134 -4.60 -11.92 -6.61
N SER A 135 -4.05 -10.73 -6.81
CA SER A 135 -4.75 -9.65 -7.51
C SER A 135 -5.04 -10.01 -8.98
N MET A 136 -4.10 -10.67 -9.67
CA MET A 136 -4.33 -11.16 -11.04
C MET A 136 -5.37 -12.29 -11.09
N LEU A 137 -5.37 -13.20 -10.12
CA LEU A 137 -6.38 -14.26 -10.00
C LEU A 137 -7.78 -13.67 -9.81
N TYR A 138 -7.93 -12.62 -8.99
CA TYR A 138 -9.18 -11.88 -8.85
C TYR A 138 -9.67 -11.36 -10.21
N PHE A 139 -8.78 -10.75 -11.00
CA PHE A 139 -9.16 -10.28 -12.34
C PHE A 139 -9.56 -11.41 -13.31
N ILE A 140 -8.87 -12.55 -13.25
CA ILE A 140 -9.23 -13.72 -14.08
C ILE A 140 -10.64 -14.20 -13.73
N ILE A 141 -10.98 -14.27 -12.44
CA ILE A 141 -12.31 -14.67 -11.98
C ILE A 141 -13.38 -13.67 -12.44
N SER A 142 -13.08 -12.36 -12.37
CA SER A 142 -13.97 -11.30 -12.88
C SER A 142 -14.11 -11.25 -14.41
N ARG A 143 -13.36 -12.09 -15.14
CA ARG A 143 -13.27 -12.16 -16.62
C ARG A 143 -12.83 -10.87 -17.30
N GLU A 144 -12.18 -9.97 -16.58
CA GLU A 144 -11.64 -8.74 -17.16
C GLU A 144 -10.29 -8.99 -17.85
N ARG A 145 -10.21 -8.66 -19.14
CA ARG A 145 -8.95 -8.68 -19.94
C ARG A 145 -8.10 -9.95 -19.75
N MET A 146 -8.78 -11.11 -19.80
CA MET A 146 -8.25 -12.45 -19.49
C MET A 146 -6.84 -12.74 -20.06
N ALA A 147 -6.56 -12.38 -21.31
CA ALA A 147 -5.25 -12.64 -21.92
C ALA A 147 -4.10 -11.88 -21.25
N LEU A 148 -4.34 -10.62 -20.85
CA LEU A 148 -3.35 -9.77 -20.23
C LEU A 148 -3.13 -10.13 -18.75
N THR A 149 -4.21 -10.46 -18.05
CA THR A 149 -4.16 -10.85 -16.63
C THR A 149 -3.53 -12.23 -16.47
N LEU A 150 -3.80 -13.16 -17.39
CA LEU A 150 -3.11 -14.44 -17.46
C LEU A 150 -1.62 -14.29 -17.76
N SER A 151 -1.25 -13.47 -18.74
CA SER A 151 0.18 -13.31 -19.07
C SER A 151 0.94 -12.62 -17.93
N ALA A 152 0.39 -11.57 -17.33
CA ALA A 152 0.99 -10.91 -16.17
C ALA A 152 1.08 -11.85 -14.95
N GLY A 153 0.03 -12.62 -14.68
CA GLY A 153 0.02 -13.63 -13.61
C GLY A 153 1.04 -14.74 -13.84
N ALA A 154 1.16 -15.23 -15.08
CA ALA A 154 2.16 -16.23 -15.45
C ALA A 154 3.59 -15.70 -15.28
N VAL A 155 3.88 -14.47 -15.69
CA VAL A 155 5.18 -13.83 -15.45
C VAL A 155 5.45 -13.69 -13.95
N GLY A 156 4.45 -13.25 -13.17
CA GLY A 156 4.56 -13.19 -11.70
C GLY A 156 4.90 -14.55 -11.08
N LEU A 157 4.26 -15.63 -11.54
CA LEU A 157 4.56 -17.00 -11.09
C LEU A 157 5.98 -17.45 -11.46
N VAL A 158 6.44 -17.17 -12.67
CA VAL A 158 7.81 -17.50 -13.08
C VAL A 158 8.83 -16.74 -12.23
N LEU A 159 8.59 -15.47 -11.95
CA LEU A 159 9.44 -14.69 -11.05
C LEU A 159 9.43 -15.26 -9.63
N LEU A 160 8.28 -15.71 -9.13
CA LEU A 160 8.16 -16.31 -7.80
C LEU A 160 8.97 -17.60 -7.71
N ILE A 161 8.85 -18.48 -8.70
CA ILE A 161 9.60 -19.74 -8.77
C ILE A 161 11.11 -19.46 -8.88
N THR A 162 11.48 -18.47 -9.69
CA THR A 162 12.89 -18.06 -9.83
C THR A 162 13.41 -17.58 -8.48
N GLN A 163 12.68 -16.71 -7.80
CA GLN A 163 13.09 -16.21 -6.49
C GLN A 163 13.24 -17.34 -5.47
N THR A 164 12.29 -18.26 -5.38
CA THR A 164 12.34 -19.35 -4.40
C THR A 164 13.49 -20.31 -4.65
N ILE A 165 13.84 -20.57 -5.92
CA ILE A 165 14.97 -21.44 -6.29
C ILE A 165 16.31 -20.77 -5.98
N PHE A 166 16.46 -19.48 -6.32
CA PHE A 166 17.78 -18.82 -6.30
C PHE A 166 18.09 -18.06 -5.02
N GLN A 167 17.10 -17.57 -4.27
CA GLN A 167 17.33 -16.68 -3.13
C GLN A 167 17.00 -17.27 -1.74
N GLN A 168 16.50 -18.52 -1.63
CA GLN A 168 16.11 -19.16 -0.35
C GLN A 168 15.41 -18.17 0.62
N THR A 169 14.44 -17.42 0.11
CA THR A 169 13.86 -16.29 0.84
C THR A 169 12.97 -16.73 2.00
N ASN A 170 13.03 -15.96 3.10
CA ASN A 170 12.11 -16.13 4.22
C ASN A 170 10.72 -15.65 3.80
N THR A 171 9.79 -16.59 3.60
CA THR A 171 8.38 -16.28 3.32
C THR A 171 7.66 -15.67 4.53
N PHE A 172 8.13 -15.98 5.74
CA PHE A 172 7.52 -15.55 7.00
C PHE A 172 8.58 -15.20 8.04
N MET A 173 8.30 -14.16 8.85
CA MET A 173 9.06 -13.94 10.08
C MET A 173 8.89 -15.15 11.01
N SER A 174 9.99 -15.58 11.64
CA SER A 174 9.93 -16.57 12.71
C SER A 174 9.12 -16.02 13.89
N VAL A 175 8.37 -16.89 14.59
CA VAL A 175 7.56 -16.53 15.76
C VAL A 175 8.42 -15.86 16.85
N ALA A 176 9.71 -16.19 16.93
CA ALA A 176 10.64 -15.59 17.87
C ALA A 176 11.03 -14.14 17.53
N GLY A 177 10.74 -13.66 16.32
CA GLY A 177 11.00 -12.28 15.87
C GLY A 177 9.84 -11.30 16.10
N LEU A 178 8.74 -11.74 16.71
CA LEU A 178 7.57 -10.88 16.95
C LEU A 178 7.85 -9.86 18.06
N THR A 179 7.82 -8.58 17.70
CA THR A 179 7.89 -7.48 18.67
C THR A 179 6.51 -7.20 19.29
N PRO A 180 6.42 -6.60 20.50
CA PRO A 180 5.14 -6.23 21.11
C PRO A 180 4.26 -5.37 20.20
N LEU A 181 4.87 -4.53 19.36
CA LEU A 181 4.16 -3.70 18.38
C LEU A 181 3.55 -4.54 17.25
N THR A 182 4.27 -5.54 16.73
CA THR A 182 3.69 -6.47 15.74
C THR A 182 2.55 -7.30 16.33
N LEU A 183 2.65 -7.73 17.58
CA LEU A 183 1.56 -8.41 18.29
C LEU A 183 0.35 -7.50 18.47
N PHE A 184 0.58 -6.24 18.83
CA PHE A 184 -0.50 -5.25 18.90
C PHE A 184 -1.17 -5.06 17.54
N ALA A 185 -0.40 -4.88 16.46
CA ALA A 185 -0.95 -4.72 15.12
C ALA A 185 -1.77 -5.94 14.67
N ILE A 186 -1.26 -7.16 14.88
CA ILE A 186 -2.00 -8.41 14.60
C ILE A 186 -3.29 -8.44 15.41
N SER A 187 -3.23 -8.15 16.72
CA SER A 187 -4.41 -8.15 17.59
C SER A 187 -5.45 -7.11 17.17
N ALA A 188 -5.02 -5.92 16.75
CA ALA A 188 -5.90 -4.86 16.28
C ALA A 188 -6.59 -5.22 14.97
N VAL A 189 -5.86 -5.83 14.02
CA VAL A 189 -6.44 -6.33 12.76
C VAL A 189 -7.42 -7.47 13.02
N SER A 190 -7.04 -8.45 13.84
CA SER A 190 -7.94 -9.55 14.21
C SER A 190 -9.20 -9.05 14.92
N PHE A 191 -9.05 -8.10 15.86
CA PHE A 191 -10.19 -7.49 16.54
C PHE A 191 -11.08 -6.71 15.57
N SER A 192 -10.50 -5.91 14.66
CA SER A 192 -11.24 -5.20 13.64
C SER A 192 -12.03 -6.15 12.74
N PHE A 193 -11.47 -7.30 12.38
CA PHE A 193 -12.17 -8.32 11.59
C PHE A 193 -13.35 -8.93 12.36
N ILE A 194 -13.16 -9.25 13.64
CA ILE A 194 -14.23 -9.77 14.51
C ILE A 194 -15.35 -8.75 14.65
N VAL A 195 -15.02 -7.50 14.94
CA VAL A 195 -16.01 -6.41 15.07
C VAL A 195 -16.76 -6.20 13.75
N PHE A 196 -16.05 -6.21 12.61
CA PHE A 196 -16.68 -6.11 11.29
C PHE A 196 -17.67 -7.25 11.06
N TRP A 197 -17.29 -8.49 11.38
CA TRP A 197 -18.17 -9.66 11.23
C TRP A 197 -19.48 -9.46 11.99
N PHE A 198 -19.41 -9.10 13.28
CA PHE A 198 -20.59 -8.90 14.11
C PHE A 198 -21.45 -7.70 13.69
N ILE A 199 -20.86 -6.63 13.17
CA ILE A 199 -21.61 -5.46 12.70
C ILE A 199 -22.24 -5.71 11.32
N SER A 200 -21.66 -6.59 10.49
CA SER A 200 -22.14 -6.86 9.13
C SER A 200 -23.37 -7.77 9.04
N GLU A 201 -23.80 -8.37 10.15
CA GLU A 201 -24.97 -9.25 10.22
C GLU A 201 -26.31 -8.50 10.40
N ASP A 202 -26.28 -7.16 10.58
CA ASP A 202 -27.44 -6.26 10.59
C ASP A 202 -27.60 -5.48 9.26
#